data_AF-A0A968ME50-F1
#
_entry.id   AF-A0A968ME50-F1
#
_cell.length_a   1.000
_cell.length_b   1.000
_cell.length_c   1.000
_cell.angle_alpha   90.00
_cell.angle_beta   90.00
_cell.angle_gamma   90.00
#
_symmetry.space_group_name_H-M   'P 1'
#
loop_
_entity.id
_entity.type
_entity.pdbx_description
1 polymer ?
#
loop_
_entity_poly.entity_id
_entity_poly.type
_entity_poly.pdbx_seq_one_letter_code
_entity_poly.pdbx_strand_id
1 'polypeptide(L)'
;MRIYLPTVIGGTSTLACAPEEREAAIAEQMHTHPDQGRATMSCHPILEEVAREMAADMATRNYFDHINPEGLGPNELVRMAGYPLDSGYDTALAGNNIQSIGGGVGSPDTIWNAWMGSAIHKTHLLGQSDFYATQTDYGVGYYYAPESEYKHYWVVITARQDGQ
;
A
#
# COMPACT_ATOMS: atom_id res chain seq x y z
N MET A 1 -33.58 -23.82 -34.42
CA MET A 1 -32.32 -23.10 -34.70
C MET A 1 -32.44 -21.68 -34.12
N ARG A 2 -31.81 -21.42 -32.97
CA ARG A 2 -31.59 -20.06 -32.46
C ARG A 2 -30.09 -19.94 -32.24
N ILE A 3 -29.45 -19.23 -33.16
CA ILE A 3 -28.03 -18.90 -33.09
C ILE A 3 -27.91 -17.81 -32.03
N TYR A 4 -27.28 -18.12 -30.91
CA TYR A 4 -26.84 -17.10 -29.94
C TYR A 4 -25.50 -16.55 -30.45
N LEU A 5 -25.49 -15.29 -30.85
CA LEU A 5 -24.24 -14.55 -31.03
C LEU A 5 -23.65 -14.26 -29.65
N PRO A 6 -22.35 -14.51 -29.41
CA PRO A 6 -21.68 -14.00 -28.23
C PRO A 6 -21.43 -12.50 -28.42
N THR A 7 -22.08 -11.67 -27.61
CA THR A 7 -21.67 -10.28 -27.42
C THR A 7 -20.32 -10.31 -26.69
N VAL A 8 -19.25 -10.04 -27.43
CA VAL A 8 -17.95 -9.73 -26.84
C VAL A 8 -18.04 -8.31 -26.29
N ILE A 9 -18.16 -8.15 -24.97
CA ILE A 9 -17.91 -6.87 -24.31
C ILE A 9 -16.43 -6.87 -23.94
N GLY A 10 -15.61 -6.37 -24.87
CA GLY A 10 -14.26 -5.92 -24.57
C GLY A 10 -14.33 -4.57 -23.88
N GLY A 11 -14.38 -4.58 -22.55
CA GLY A 11 -14.16 -3.40 -21.73
C GLY A 11 -12.84 -3.54 -21.02
N THR A 12 -11.78 -2.92 -21.54
CA THR A 12 -10.56 -2.68 -20.75
C THR A 12 -10.91 -1.63 -19.70
N SER A 13 -11.37 -2.09 -18.53
CA SER A 13 -11.46 -1.24 -17.35
C SER A 13 -10.03 -0.78 -17.04
N THR A 14 -9.77 0.51 -17.20
CA THR A 14 -8.55 1.11 -16.64
C THR A 14 -8.69 1.01 -15.13
N LEU A 15 -7.96 0.09 -14.51
CA LEU A 15 -7.83 0.05 -13.05
C LEU A 15 -7.33 1.42 -12.62
N ALA A 16 -8.17 2.14 -11.87
CA ALA A 16 -7.84 3.42 -11.26
C ALA A 16 -7.98 3.23 -9.74
N CYS A 17 -7.17 3.95 -8.97
CA CYS A 17 -7.36 3.95 -7.53
C CYS A 17 -8.77 4.42 -7.17
N ALA A 18 -9.31 3.84 -6.11
CA ALA A 18 -10.58 4.19 -5.54
C ALA A 18 -10.49 4.14 -4.01
N PRO A 19 -9.72 5.04 -3.37
CA PRO A 19 -9.49 4.99 -1.94
C PRO A 19 -10.79 5.26 -1.18
N GLU A 20 -11.02 4.51 -0.11
CA GLU A 20 -12.08 4.83 0.85
C GLU A 20 -11.74 6.10 1.62
N GLU A 21 -12.73 6.72 2.28
CA GLU A 21 -12.56 7.99 3.02
C GLU A 21 -11.35 7.98 3.96
N ARG A 22 -11.14 6.87 4.68
CA ARG A 22 -10.01 6.70 5.61
C ARG A 22 -8.67 6.61 4.91
N GLU A 23 -8.60 5.90 3.80
CA GLU A 23 -7.38 5.73 3.01
C GLU A 23 -7.01 7.05 2.32
N ALA A 24 -8.02 7.76 1.80
CA ALA A 24 -7.88 9.09 1.21
C ALA A 24 -7.37 10.12 2.22
N ALA A 25 -7.82 10.06 3.48
CA ALA A 25 -7.31 10.93 4.54
C ALA A 25 -5.81 10.73 4.81
N ILE A 26 -5.34 9.49 4.86
CA ILE A 26 -3.90 9.18 4.99
C ILE A 26 -3.12 9.67 3.77
N ALA A 27 -3.65 9.45 2.57
CA ALA A 27 -3.03 9.95 1.34
C ALA A 27 -2.89 11.47 1.37
N GLU A 28 -3.96 12.20 1.72
CA GLU A 28 -3.95 13.66 1.82
C GLU A 28 -2.92 14.17 2.83
N GLN A 29 -2.85 13.54 4.01
CA GLN A 29 -1.83 13.87 5.02
C GLN A 29 -0.40 13.67 4.49
N MET A 30 -0.17 12.60 3.73
CA MET A 30 1.11 12.32 3.10
C MET A 30 1.47 13.33 2.00
N HIS A 31 0.51 13.70 1.15
CA HIS A 31 0.70 14.68 0.07
C HIS A 31 0.96 16.10 0.58
N THR A 32 0.26 16.50 1.64
CA THR A 32 0.28 17.90 2.13
C THR A 32 1.31 18.15 3.23
N HIS A 33 2.01 17.11 3.70
CA HIS A 33 2.98 17.26 4.76
C HIS A 33 4.13 18.18 4.33
N PRO A 34 4.52 19.20 5.14
CA PRO A 34 5.56 20.17 4.75
C PRO A 34 6.94 19.55 4.53
N ASP A 35 7.24 18.45 5.23
CA ASP A 35 8.50 17.71 5.05
C ASP A 35 8.43 16.61 3.96
N GLN A 36 7.38 16.57 3.12
CA GLN A 36 7.29 15.58 2.04
C GLN A 36 8.39 15.84 1.00
N GLY A 37 9.26 14.84 0.80
CA GLY A 37 10.41 14.91 -0.10
C GLY A 37 10.10 14.60 -1.57
N ARG A 38 8.90 14.09 -1.86
CA ARG A 38 8.45 13.76 -3.22
C ARG A 38 7.76 14.96 -3.87
N ALA A 39 8.26 15.38 -5.03
CA ALA A 39 7.68 16.49 -5.78
C ALA A 39 6.29 16.15 -6.36
N THR A 40 6.08 14.88 -6.70
CA THR A 40 4.82 14.36 -7.21
C THR A 40 4.56 13.00 -6.60
N MET A 41 3.30 12.70 -6.33
CA MET A 41 2.87 11.37 -5.91
C MET A 41 1.63 10.96 -6.69
N SER A 42 1.56 9.72 -7.13
CA SER A 42 0.46 9.17 -7.93
C SER A 42 -0.05 7.90 -7.31
N CYS A 43 -1.37 7.82 -7.12
CA CYS A 43 -1.95 6.57 -6.63
C CYS A 43 -1.86 5.51 -7.72
N HIS A 44 -1.37 4.33 -7.37
CA HIS A 44 -1.26 3.21 -8.28
C HIS A 44 -2.21 2.07 -7.84
N PRO A 45 -3.14 1.61 -8.72
CA PRO A 45 -4.20 0.67 -8.34
C PRO A 45 -3.68 -0.67 -7.81
N ILE A 46 -2.57 -1.20 -8.35
CA ILE A 46 -1.96 -2.43 -7.84
C ILE A 46 -1.44 -2.25 -6.41
N LEU A 47 -0.84 -1.10 -6.09
CA LEU A 47 -0.31 -0.86 -4.75
C LEU A 47 -1.44 -0.66 -3.74
N GLU A 48 -2.53 0.00 -4.15
CA GLU A 48 -3.74 0.15 -3.32
C GLU A 48 -4.35 -1.21 -2.99
N GLU A 49 -4.52 -2.08 -4.00
CA GLU A 49 -5.08 -3.41 -3.81
C GLU A 49 -4.20 -4.25 -2.88
N VAL A 50 -2.89 -4.33 -3.13
CA VAL A 50 -1.97 -5.09 -2.28
C VAL A 50 -1.96 -4.54 -0.85
N ALA A 51 -2.02 -3.23 -0.65
CA ALA A 51 -2.09 -2.65 0.69
C ALA A 51 -3.36 -3.10 1.43
N ARG A 52 -4.52 -3.14 0.76
CA ARG A 52 -5.78 -3.63 1.34
C ARG A 52 -5.74 -5.12 1.62
N GLU A 53 -5.22 -5.92 0.69
CA GLU A 53 -5.06 -7.36 0.88
C GLU A 53 -4.18 -7.66 2.09
N MET A 54 -3.03 -6.97 2.23
CA MET A 54 -2.16 -7.12 3.40
C MET A 54 -2.84 -6.70 4.71
N ALA A 55 -3.63 -5.61 4.71
CA ALA A 55 -4.39 -5.20 5.88
C ALA A 55 -5.47 -6.23 6.27
N ALA A 56 -6.21 -6.73 5.30
CA ALA A 56 -7.22 -7.77 5.48
C ALA A 56 -6.61 -9.08 5.96
N ASP A 57 -5.44 -9.42 5.43
CA ASP A 57 -4.74 -10.65 5.74
C ASP A 57 -4.22 -10.67 7.19
N MET A 58 -3.56 -9.60 7.63
CA MET A 58 -3.20 -9.38 9.05
C MET A 58 -4.42 -9.47 9.98
N ALA A 59 -5.52 -8.86 9.57
CA ALA A 59 -6.74 -8.82 10.36
C ALA A 59 -7.42 -10.20 10.48
N THR A 60 -7.56 -10.91 9.36
CA THR A 60 -8.28 -12.19 9.28
C THR A 60 -7.49 -13.34 9.86
N ARG A 61 -6.15 -13.31 9.76
CA ARG A 61 -5.26 -14.33 10.33
C ARG A 61 -4.67 -13.93 11.69
N ASN A 62 -5.12 -12.81 12.23
CA ASN A 62 -4.83 -12.32 13.57
C ASN A 62 -3.33 -12.24 13.89
N TYR A 63 -2.58 -11.53 13.05
CA TYR A 63 -1.16 -11.26 13.24
C TYR A 63 -0.82 -9.80 12.88
N PHE A 64 0.36 -9.34 13.24
CA PHE A 64 0.85 -8.01 12.92
C PHE A 64 2.35 -8.06 12.59
N ASP A 65 2.66 -8.24 11.31
CA ASP A 65 4.03 -8.38 10.81
C ASP A 65 4.10 -7.90 9.35
N HIS A 66 5.27 -7.46 8.91
CA HIS A 66 5.56 -7.14 7.51
C HIS A 66 5.61 -8.38 6.62
N ILE A 67 5.89 -9.54 7.19
CA ILE A 67 6.02 -10.81 6.49
C ILE A 67 4.76 -11.63 6.77
N ASN A 68 4.07 -12.07 5.72
CA ASN A 68 2.92 -12.94 5.89
C ASN A 68 3.34 -14.35 6.36
N PRO A 69 2.42 -15.17 6.89
CA PRO A 69 2.70 -16.56 7.28
C PRO A 69 3.31 -17.46 6.20
N GLU A 70 3.22 -17.09 4.92
CA GLU A 70 3.88 -17.77 3.80
C GLU A 70 5.36 -17.35 3.63
N GLY A 71 5.85 -16.39 4.42
CA GLY A 71 7.22 -15.88 4.37
C GLY A 71 7.44 -14.79 3.33
N LEU A 72 6.36 -14.19 2.80
CA LEU A 72 6.40 -13.18 1.76
C LEU A 72 6.24 -11.78 2.36
N GLY A 73 7.19 -10.91 2.05
CA GLY A 73 7.19 -9.49 2.37
C GLY A 73 6.52 -8.66 1.28
N PRO A 74 6.33 -7.36 1.53
CA PRO A 74 5.60 -6.47 0.63
C PRO A 74 6.24 -6.36 -0.75
N ASN A 75 7.57 -6.40 -0.85
CA ASN A 75 8.27 -6.36 -2.13
C ASN A 75 7.87 -7.52 -3.05
N GLU A 76 7.77 -8.73 -2.50
CA GLU A 76 7.38 -9.91 -3.27
C GLU A 76 5.89 -9.89 -3.61
N LEU A 77 5.05 -9.47 -2.66
CA LEU A 77 3.60 -9.37 -2.86
C LEU A 77 3.23 -8.41 -3.99
N VAL A 78 3.85 -7.21 -4.07
CA VAL A 78 3.57 -6.29 -5.18
C VAL A 78 4.09 -6.82 -6.53
N ARG A 79 5.20 -7.56 -6.56
CA ARG A 79 5.69 -8.23 -7.78
C ARG A 79 4.73 -9.31 -8.25
N MET A 80 4.23 -10.15 -7.33
CA MET A 80 3.24 -11.17 -7.62
C MET A 80 1.93 -10.58 -8.16
N ALA A 81 1.55 -9.39 -7.69
CA ALA A 81 0.41 -8.64 -8.18
C ALA A 81 0.66 -7.91 -9.52
N GLY A 82 1.88 -7.97 -10.07
CA GLY A 82 2.25 -7.42 -11.38
C GLY A 82 2.80 -6.00 -11.36
N TYR A 83 3.14 -5.44 -10.19
CA TYR A 83 3.86 -4.16 -10.11
C TYR A 83 5.37 -4.37 -10.35
N PRO A 84 5.97 -3.78 -11.40
CA PRO A 84 7.37 -4.01 -11.73
C PRO A 84 8.30 -3.16 -10.85
N LEU A 85 8.82 -3.76 -9.77
CA LEU A 85 9.92 -3.16 -9.00
C LEU A 85 11.25 -3.30 -9.75
N ASP A 86 12.02 -2.20 -9.83
CA ASP A 86 13.34 -2.18 -10.45
C ASP A 86 14.43 -2.92 -9.64
N SER A 87 15.65 -2.96 -10.18
CA SER A 87 16.79 -3.66 -9.56
C SER A 87 17.31 -3.06 -8.25
N GLY A 88 16.88 -1.85 -7.88
CA GLY A 88 17.22 -1.19 -6.63
C GLY A 88 16.42 -1.68 -5.42
N TYR A 89 15.37 -2.47 -5.65
CA TYR A 89 14.54 -3.06 -4.60
C TYR A 89 15.09 -4.41 -4.14
N ASP A 90 14.95 -4.71 -2.84
CA ASP A 90 15.28 -6.04 -2.30
C ASP A 90 14.49 -7.15 -3.02
N THR A 91 15.18 -8.27 -3.27
CA THR A 91 14.70 -9.46 -3.99
C THR A 91 14.54 -10.67 -3.08
N ALA A 92 14.87 -10.56 -1.79
CA ALA A 92 14.55 -11.58 -0.82
C ALA A 92 13.02 -11.72 -0.67
N LEU A 93 12.53 -12.95 -0.45
CA LEU A 93 11.11 -13.22 -0.24
C LEU A 93 10.52 -12.34 0.88
N ALA A 94 11.28 -12.14 1.96
CA ALA A 94 10.90 -11.32 3.11
C ALA A 94 11.29 -9.84 2.98
N GLY A 95 11.73 -9.37 1.81
CA GLY A 95 12.21 -8.01 1.61
C GLY A 95 11.14 -6.96 1.87
N ASN A 96 11.51 -5.90 2.59
CA ASN A 96 10.67 -4.72 2.78
C ASN A 96 11.49 -3.44 2.65
N ASN A 97 11.17 -2.65 1.63
CA ASN A 97 11.64 -1.28 1.46
C ASN A 97 10.56 -0.40 0.83
N ILE A 98 9.30 -0.79 0.99
CA ILE A 98 8.15 -0.12 0.38
C ILE A 98 6.97 0.08 1.33
N GLN A 99 7.01 -0.44 2.57
CA GLN A 99 5.80 -0.56 3.39
C GLN A 99 5.94 0.02 4.80
N SER A 100 4.91 0.77 5.21
CA SER A 100 4.59 1.06 6.61
C SER A 100 3.29 0.36 7.00
N ILE A 101 3.24 -0.23 8.19
CA ILE A 101 2.01 -0.83 8.76
C ILE A 101 1.60 -0.14 10.06
N GLY A 102 0.32 -0.21 10.40
CA GLY A 102 -0.24 0.39 11.60
C GLY A 102 -1.46 -0.38 12.09
N GLY A 103 -1.75 -0.36 13.39
CA GLY A 103 -2.89 -1.08 13.95
C GLY A 103 -3.38 -0.55 15.30
N GLY A 104 -4.55 -1.00 15.73
CA GLY A 104 -5.11 -0.69 17.06
C GLY A 104 -5.99 0.56 17.14
N VAL A 105 -5.95 1.42 16.13
CA VAL A 105 -6.70 2.69 16.09
C VAL A 105 -7.37 2.89 14.74
N GLY A 106 -8.63 3.30 14.74
CA GLY A 106 -9.40 3.53 13.51
C GLY A 106 -9.31 4.96 12.95
N SER A 107 -8.74 5.90 13.69
CA SER A 107 -8.64 7.30 13.27
C SER A 107 -7.42 7.54 12.36
N PRO A 108 -7.60 8.07 11.13
CA PRO A 108 -6.50 8.46 10.25
C PRO A 108 -5.49 9.39 10.95
N ASP A 109 -5.98 10.45 11.62
CA ASP A 109 -5.12 11.40 12.34
C ASP A 109 -4.29 10.74 13.44
N THR A 110 -4.88 9.78 14.15
CA THR A 110 -4.19 9.10 15.24
C THR A 110 -3.09 8.19 14.72
N ILE A 111 -3.37 7.40 13.67
CA ILE A 111 -2.34 6.52 13.10
C ILE A 111 -1.25 7.30 12.36
N TRP A 112 -1.62 8.38 11.66
CA TRP A 112 -0.68 9.28 11.01
C TRP A 112 0.30 9.90 12.01
N ASN A 113 -0.22 10.47 13.11
CA ASN A 113 0.62 11.03 14.16
C ASN A 113 1.53 9.97 14.81
N ALA A 114 1.05 8.73 14.97
CA ALA A 114 1.89 7.63 15.45
C ALA A 114 3.05 7.32 14.49
N TRP A 115 2.79 7.27 13.18
CA TRP A 115 3.85 7.12 12.18
C TRP A 115 4.81 8.31 12.16
N MET A 116 4.32 9.55 12.27
CA MET A 116 5.18 10.74 12.32
C MET A 116 6.07 10.79 13.57
N GLY A 117 5.62 10.20 14.68
CA GLY A 117 6.41 10.02 15.90
C GLY A 117 7.51 8.95 15.80
N SER A 118 7.54 8.15 14.72
CA SER A 118 8.52 7.10 14.51
C SER A 118 9.48 7.47 13.38
N ALA A 119 10.78 7.54 13.68
CA ALA A 119 11.79 7.93 12.70
C ALA A 119 11.75 7.09 11.41
N ILE A 120 11.59 5.76 11.54
CA ILE A 120 11.58 4.85 10.39
C ILE A 120 10.34 5.08 9.51
N HIS A 121 9.14 5.15 10.11
CA HIS A 121 7.92 5.41 9.36
C HIS A 121 7.92 6.80 8.74
N LYS A 122 8.37 7.83 9.49
CA LYS A 122 8.51 9.19 8.98
C LYS A 122 9.45 9.25 7.77
N THR A 123 10.63 8.61 7.84
CA THR A 123 11.58 8.58 6.72
C THR A 123 10.99 7.92 5.48
N HIS A 124 10.24 6.83 5.63
CA HIS A 124 9.57 6.15 4.53
C HIS A 124 8.41 6.98 3.94
N LEU A 125 7.43 7.36 4.77
CA LEU A 125 6.19 8.02 4.33
C LEU A 125 6.40 9.44 3.80
N LEU A 126 7.45 10.12 4.25
CA LEU A 126 7.80 11.46 3.79
C LEU A 126 8.97 11.48 2.79
N GLY A 127 9.46 10.32 2.34
CA GLY A 127 10.48 10.27 1.30
C GLY A 127 11.82 10.88 1.71
N GLN A 128 12.22 10.77 2.98
CA GLN A 128 13.38 11.50 3.54
C GLN A 128 14.73 10.81 3.32
N SER A 129 14.87 10.12 2.19
CA SER A 129 16.14 9.55 1.71
C SER A 129 16.14 9.58 0.18
N ASP A 130 17.33 9.57 -0.44
CA ASP A 130 17.44 9.55 -1.91
C ASP A 130 16.67 8.38 -2.52
N PHE A 131 16.64 7.23 -1.83
CA PHE A 131 15.86 6.07 -2.25
C PHE A 131 14.34 6.32 -2.12
N TYR A 132 13.85 6.73 -0.95
CA TYR A 132 12.40 6.92 -0.76
C TYR A 132 11.85 8.12 -1.55
N ALA A 133 12.64 9.17 -1.77
CA ALA A 133 12.26 10.33 -2.58
C ALA A 133 11.92 9.96 -4.04
N THR A 134 12.42 8.83 -4.53
CA THR A 134 12.12 8.33 -5.87
C THR A 134 10.82 7.53 -5.96
N GLN A 135 10.22 7.14 -4.82
CA GLN A 135 9.03 6.29 -4.76
C GLN A 135 7.75 7.12 -4.94
N THR A 136 7.45 7.49 -6.18
CA THR A 136 6.36 8.41 -6.51
C THR A 136 5.01 7.73 -6.64
N ASP A 137 4.94 6.41 -6.81
CA ASP A 137 3.69 5.67 -6.75
C ASP A 137 3.33 5.32 -5.31
N TYR A 138 2.05 5.33 -4.98
CA TYR A 138 1.58 4.91 -3.67
C TYR A 138 0.28 4.11 -3.71
N GLY A 139 0.01 3.39 -2.62
CA GLY A 139 -1.27 2.77 -2.30
C GLY A 139 -1.50 2.78 -0.79
N VAL A 140 -2.75 2.96 -0.37
CA VAL A 140 -3.14 2.92 1.04
C VAL A 140 -4.25 1.89 1.21
N GLY A 141 -4.10 1.01 2.19
CA GLY A 141 -5.08 0.00 2.55
C GLY A 141 -5.50 0.11 4.00
N TYR A 142 -6.79 -0.03 4.24
CA TYR A 142 -7.36 -0.12 5.58
C TYR A 142 -8.29 -1.33 5.69
N TYR A 143 -8.27 -2.00 6.85
CA TYR A 143 -9.22 -3.07 7.15
C TYR A 143 -9.68 -3.03 8.60
N TYR A 144 -10.97 -3.31 8.82
CA TYR A 144 -11.58 -3.42 10.15
C TYR A 144 -12.13 -4.81 10.40
N ALA A 145 -11.60 -5.50 11.42
CA ALA A 145 -12.04 -6.80 11.90
C ALA A 145 -12.31 -6.74 13.41
N PRO A 146 -13.56 -6.56 13.88
CA PRO A 146 -13.85 -6.35 15.31
C PRO A 146 -13.37 -7.47 16.24
N GLU A 147 -13.25 -8.69 15.72
CA GLU A 147 -12.85 -9.90 16.46
C GLU A 147 -11.35 -10.16 16.46
N SER A 148 -10.56 -9.39 15.70
CA SER A 148 -9.10 -9.53 15.71
C SER A 148 -8.47 -8.70 16.83
N GLU A 149 -7.22 -9.02 17.17
CA GLU A 149 -6.45 -8.42 18.26
C GLU A 149 -6.38 -6.89 18.17
N TYR A 150 -6.05 -6.36 16.98
CA TYR A 150 -5.85 -4.92 16.78
C TYR A 150 -7.08 -4.21 16.24
N LYS A 151 -8.09 -4.94 15.76
CA LYS A 151 -9.33 -4.46 15.14
C LYS A 151 -9.18 -3.63 13.87
N HIS A 152 -8.30 -2.64 13.88
CA HIS A 152 -8.00 -1.73 12.78
C HIS A 152 -6.59 -2.03 12.28
N TYR A 153 -6.44 -2.14 10.96
CA TYR A 153 -5.17 -2.42 10.29
C TYR A 153 -5.00 -1.43 9.15
N TRP A 154 -3.79 -0.90 9.03
CA TRP A 154 -3.41 0.08 8.03
C TRP A 154 -2.13 -0.37 7.35
N VAL A 155 -2.08 -0.17 6.05
CA VAL A 155 -0.89 -0.41 5.23
C VAL A 155 -0.72 0.78 4.29
N VAL A 156 0.47 1.33 4.23
CA VAL A 156 0.85 2.30 3.20
C VAL A 156 2.03 1.71 2.43
N ILE A 157 1.91 1.68 1.11
CA ILE A 157 2.96 1.24 0.20
C ILE A 157 3.41 2.44 -0.64
N THR A 158 4.72 2.70 -0.74
CA THR A 158 5.29 3.60 -1.75
C THR A 158 6.34 2.88 -2.59
N ALA A 159 6.31 3.06 -3.91
CA ALA A 159 7.25 2.42 -4.82
C ALA A 159 7.48 3.29 -6.07
N ARG A 160 8.38 2.83 -6.95
CA ARG A 160 8.56 3.35 -8.30
C ARG A 160 8.65 2.17 -9.26
N GLN A 161 8.20 2.39 -10.48
CA GLN A 161 8.32 1.40 -11.55
C GLN A 161 9.71 1.45 -12.17
N ASP A 162 10.15 0.32 -12.74
CA ASP A 162 11.31 0.27 -13.62
C ASP A 162 11.14 1.22 -14.82
N GLY A 163 12.13 2.10 -15.03
CA GLY A 163 12.15 3.04 -16.16
C GLY A 163 11.48 4.41 -15.95
N GLN A 164 11.13 4.78 -14.71
CA GLN A 164 10.71 6.15 -14.34
C GLN A 164 11.82 6.94 -13.64
#